data_AF-A0A7C7IRR6-F1
#
_entry.id   AF-A0A7C7IRR6-F1
#
_cell.length_a   1.000
_cell.length_b   1.000
_cell.length_c   1.000
_cell.angle_alpha   90.00
_cell.angle_beta   90.00
_cell.angle_gamma   90.00
#
_symmetry.space_group_name_H-M   'P 1'
#
loop_
_entity.id
_entity.type
_entity.pdbx_description
1 polymer ?
#
loop_
_entity_poly.entity_id
_entity_poly.type
_entity_poly.pdbx_seq_one_letter_code
_entity_poly.pdbx_strand_id
1 'polypeptide(L)' 'QLVSPHQRFSVKFYLVGVLFVLFDIEAVFFFPWAILFRRLGMFGFIEMLLFILILGVGLLYVWKSGGLDWE' A
#
# COMPACT_ATOMS: atom_id res chain seq x y z
N GLN A 1 2.98 -0.88 44.15
CA GLN A 1 2.53 -0.11 42.98
C GLN A 1 2.63 -1.01 41.77
N LEU A 2 1.51 -1.54 41.28
CA LEU A 2 1.49 -2.35 40.05
C LEU A 2 1.40 -1.38 38.87
N VAL A 3 2.53 -1.06 38.26
CA VAL A 3 2.56 -0.32 36.99
C VAL A 3 2.02 -1.26 35.92
N SER A 4 0.79 -1.02 35.45
CA SER A 4 0.22 -1.78 34.33
C SER A 4 0.99 -1.45 33.05
N PRO A 5 1.62 -2.43 32.38
CA PRO A 5 2.25 -2.21 31.09
C PRO A 5 1.15 -2.28 30.01
N HIS A 6 0.28 -1.28 29.98
CA HIS A 6 -0.58 -1.04 28.83
C HIS A 6 0.05 0.07 28.01
N GLN A 7 1.15 -0.28 27.36
CA GLN A 7 1.65 0.46 26.22
C GLN A 7 0.54 0.38 25.17
N ARG A 8 -0.20 1.48 25.00
CA ARG A 8 -1.18 1.63 23.93
C ARG A 8 -0.39 1.54 22.64
N PHE A 9 -0.27 0.36 22.05
CA PHE A 9 0.31 0.20 20.73
C PHE A 9 -0.45 1.15 19.82
N SER A 10 0.25 2.16 19.31
CA SER A 10 -0.39 3.15 18.47
C SER A 10 -0.91 2.42 17.23
N VAL A 11 -2.17 2.66 16.89
CA VAL A 11 -2.83 2.10 15.69
C VAL A 11 -1.98 2.39 14.43
N LYS A 12 -1.14 3.42 14.49
CA LYS A 12 -0.10 3.78 13.51
C LYS A 12 0.78 2.58 13.10
N PHE A 13 1.28 1.75 14.03
CA PHE A 13 2.13 0.60 13.67
C PHE A 13 1.39 -0.47 12.86
N TYR A 14 0.11 -0.70 13.19
CA TYR A 14 -0.74 -1.61 12.42
C TYR A 14 -0.98 -1.07 11.01
N LEU A 15 -1.28 0.22 10.87
CA LEU A 15 -1.48 0.86 9.57
C LEU A 15 -0.24 0.75 8.69
N VAL A 16 0.97 1.00 9.24
CA VAL A 16 2.23 0.81 8.50
C VAL A 16 2.40 -0.64 8.06
N GLY A 17 2.10 -1.61 8.93
CA GLY A 17 2.18 -3.03 8.58
C GLY A 17 1.21 -3.44 7.47
N VAL A 18 -0.04 -2.95 7.53
CA VAL A 18 -1.04 -3.21 6.49
C VAL A 18 -0.65 -2.55 5.16
N LEU A 19 -0.15 -1.30 5.18
CA LEU A 19 0.35 -0.62 3.99
C LEU A 19 1.54 -1.36 3.37
N PHE A 20 2.45 -1.89 4.18
CA PHE A 20 3.58 -2.68 3.69
C PHE A 20 3.12 -3.94 2.97
N VAL A 21 2.19 -4.71 3.57
CA VAL A 21 1.62 -5.92 2.95
C VAL A 21 0.87 -5.56 1.66
N LEU A 22 0.12 -4.47 1.66
CA LEU A 22 -0.63 -4.00 0.49
C LEU A 22 0.34 -3.67 -0.66
N PHE A 23 1.39 -2.88 -0.38
CA PHE A 23 2.41 -2.53 -1.38
C PHE A 23 3.20 -3.75 -1.89
N ASP A 24 3.50 -4.72 -1.02
CA ASP A 24 4.17 -5.96 -1.43
C ASP A 24 3.30 -6.80 -2.39
N ILE A 25 2.00 -6.91 -2.09
CA ILE A 25 1.03 -7.57 -2.97
C ILE A 25 0.99 -6.85 -4.33
N GLU A 26 0.98 -5.52 -4.35
CA GLU A 26 1.01 -4.76 -5.60
C GLU A 26 2.25 -5.12 -6.43
N ALA A 27 3.44 -5.12 -5.82
CA ALA A 27 4.68 -5.50 -6.50
C ALA A 27 4.61 -6.93 -7.08
N VAL A 28 3.99 -7.87 -6.37
CA VAL A 28 3.74 -9.22 -6.88
C VAL A 28 2.85 -9.20 -8.13
N PHE A 29 1.83 -8.33 -8.19
CA PHE A 29 0.98 -8.16 -9.38
C PHE A 29 1.70 -7.50 -10.57
N PHE A 30 2.72 -6.68 -10.32
CA PHE A 30 3.53 -6.08 -11.39
C PHE A 30 4.32 -7.12 -12.19
N PHE A 31 4.79 -8.21 -11.56
CA PHE A 31 5.60 -9.24 -12.24
C PHE A 31 4.89 -9.93 -13.41
N PRO A 32 3.71 -10.57 -13.24
CA PRO A 32 3.02 -11.23 -14.34
C PRO A 32 2.57 -10.23 -15.40
N TRP A 33 2.16 -9.03 -15.00
CA TRP A 33 1.84 -7.96 -15.95
C TRP A 33 3.05 -7.59 -16.83
N ALA A 34 4.22 -7.38 -16.23
CA ALA A 34 5.44 -7.02 -16.96
C ALA A 34 5.87 -8.12 -17.94
N ILE A 35 5.73 -9.40 -17.55
CA ILE A 35 6.00 -10.55 -18.42
C ILE A 35 5.01 -10.60 -19.59
N LEU A 36 3.72 -10.33 -19.33
CA LEU A 36 2.64 -10.40 -20.32
C LEU A 36 2.47 -9.10 -21.13
N PHE A 37 3.21 -8.05 -20.82
CA PHE A 37 3.06 -6.71 -21.42
C PHE A 37 3.05 -6.73 -22.95
N ARG A 38 3.95 -7.52 -23.56
CA ARG A 38 4.02 -7.68 -25.03
C ARG A 38 2.76 -8.29 -25.63
N ARG A 39 2.05 -9.14 -24.89
CA ARG A 39 0.82 -9.80 -25.34
C ARG A 39 -0.42 -8.93 -25.11
N LEU A 40 -0.42 -8.18 -24.01
CA LEU A 40 -1.53 -7.30 -23.63
C LEU A 40 -1.54 -5.97 -24.42
N GLY A 41 -0.39 -5.52 -24.91
CA GLY A 41 -0.27 -4.31 -25.72
C GLY A 41 -0.84 -3.07 -25.03
N MET A 42 -1.63 -2.28 -25.76
CA MET A 42 -2.20 -1.03 -25.25
C MET A 42 -3.24 -1.24 -24.13
N PHE A 43 -3.95 -2.37 -24.16
CA PHE A 43 -4.92 -2.72 -23.13
C PHE A 43 -4.23 -2.94 -21.78
N GLY A 44 -3.15 -3.73 -21.76
CA GLY A 44 -2.36 -3.95 -20.55
C GLY A 44 -1.72 -2.67 -20.01
N PHE A 45 -1.34 -1.74 -20.88
CA PHE A 45 -0.82 -0.44 -20.45
C PHE A 45 -1.86 0.38 -19.69
N ILE A 46 -3.09 0.46 -20.20
CA ILE A 46 -4.18 1.21 -19.56
C ILE A 46 -4.59 0.56 -18.23
N GLU A 47 -4.70 -0.77 -18.19
CA GLU A 47 -4.99 -1.50 -16.95
C GLU A 47 -3.94 -1.21 -15.87
N MET A 48 -2.66 -1.20 -16.24
CA MET A 48 -1.58 -0.90 -15.30
C MET A 48 -1.60 0.53 -14.80
N LEU A 49 -1.88 1.46 -15.70
CA LEU A 49 -2.02 2.87 -15.34
C LEU A 49 -3.15 3.05 -14.33
N LEU A 50 -4.31 2.43 -14.57
CA LEU A 50 -5.44 2.46 -13.65
C LEU A 50 -5.11 1.79 -12.31
N PHE A 51 -4.43 0.65 -12.32
CA PHE A 51 -4.00 -0.06 -11.11
C PHE A 51 -3.13 0.86 -10.24
N ILE A 52 -2.08 1.45 -10.81
CA ILE A 52 -1.19 2.39 -10.13
C ILE A 52 -1.95 3.60 -9.59
N LEU A 53 -2.90 4.13 -10.36
CA LEU A 53 -3.65 5.33 -9.99
C LEU A 53 -4.57 5.09 -8.80
N ILE A 54 -5.27 3.94 -8.77
CA ILE A 54 -6.12 3.55 -7.64
C ILE A 54 -5.30 3.41 -6.35
N LEU A 55 -4.14 2.75 -6.45
CA LEU A 55 -3.24 2.53 -5.31
C LEU A 55 -2.59 3.82 -4.84
N GLY A 56 -2.17 4.66 -5.79
CA GLY A 56 -1.64 6.00 -5.52
C GLY A 56 -2.66 6.88 -4.80
N VAL A 57 -3.95 6.81 -5.15
CA VAL A 57 -5.03 7.51 -4.43
C VAL A 57 -5.20 6.94 -3.01
N GLY A 58 -5.14 5.61 -2.85
CA GLY A 58 -5.18 4.97 -1.53
C GLY A 58 -4.03 5.40 -0.63
N LEU A 59 -2.81 5.44 -1.17
CA LEU A 59 -1.62 5.91 -0.47
C LEU A 59 -1.71 7.40 -0.12
N LEU A 60 -2.13 8.25 -1.07
CA LEU A 60 -2.35 9.68 -0.83
C LEU A 60 -3.39 9.93 0.25
N TYR A 61 -4.47 9.14 0.29
CA TYR A 61 -5.49 9.23 1.32
C TYR A 61 -4.91 8.94 2.71
N VAL A 62 -4.16 7.84 2.84
CA VAL A 62 -3.54 7.46 4.13
C VAL A 62 -2.45 8.46 4.55
N TRP A 63 -1.68 8.95 3.60
CA TRP A 63 -0.68 9.99 3.85
C TRP A 63 -1.32 11.27 4.36
N LYS A 64 -2.40 11.75 3.71
CA LYS A 64 -3.14 12.93 4.16
C LYS A 64 -3.86 12.71 5.50
N SER A 65 -4.21 11.47 5.84
CA SER A 65 -4.84 11.12 7.12
C SER A 65 -3.86 11.14 8.30
N GLY A 66 -2.58 11.48 8.10
CA GLY A 66 -1.58 11.52 9.18
C GLY A 66 -1.19 10.15 9.71
N GLY A 67 -1.47 9.07 8.96
CA GLY A 67 -1.07 7.71 9.33
C GLY A 67 0.44 7.49 9.36
N LEU A 68 1.20 8.42 8.77
CA LEU A 68 2.66 8.41 8.64
C LEU A 68 3.36 9.54 9.44
N ASP A 69 2.63 10.40 10.14
CA ASP A 69 3.25 11.47 10.95
C ASP A 69 3.75 10.94 12.30
N TRP A 70 5.05 11.11 12.51
CA TRP A 70 5.81 10.63 13.66
C TRP A 70 6.03 11.74 14.71
N GLU A 71 4.93 12.37 15.15
CA GLU A 71 4.83 12.97 16.49
C GLU A 71 4.09 12.03 17.45
#